data_AF-U9WE27-F1
#
_entry.id   AF-U9WE27-F1
#
_cell.length_a   1.000
_cell.length_b   1.000
_cell.length_c   1.000
_cell.angle_alpha   90.00
_cell.angle_beta   90.00
_cell.angle_gamma   90.00
#
_symmetry.space_group_name_H-M   'P 1'
#
loop_
_entity.id
_entity.type
_entity.pdbx_description
1 polymer ?
#
loop_
_entity_poly.entity_id
_entity_poly.type
_entity_poly.pdbx_seq_one_letter_code
_entity_poly.pdbx_strand_id
1 'polypeptide(L)'
;MVYLPVTLVLFLAILLLLPLIFLGIAIDIVEVAVAKLGFSSTAAFWLFFAVIVGSTINIPLYRRKTEITVVSDFADFWLQQFWGIPLHRIQQEIVVALNVGGGLIPVLLALYQLTRADLVEIALVTVIVTIVSYFSAQVVPGIGIQMSPLVGPLTAALSAVLIAGNEAPAVAFSGGILGVLIGADLLHCAKLNEWQQAF
;
A
#
# COMPACT_ATOMS: atom_id res chain seq x y z
N MET A 1 -20.96 -15.68 43.69
CA MET A 1 -22.04 -15.97 42.72
C MET A 1 -21.55 -15.54 41.36
N VAL A 2 -21.42 -16.47 40.41
CA VAL A 2 -20.89 -16.14 39.09
C VAL A 2 -22.01 -15.47 38.28
N TYR A 3 -21.87 -14.17 38.00
CA TYR A 3 -22.75 -13.35 37.12
C TYR A 3 -22.62 -13.73 35.62
N LEU A 4 -22.27 -14.99 35.34
CA LEU A 4 -21.90 -15.54 34.04
C LEU A 4 -22.86 -15.20 32.89
N PRO A 5 -24.21 -15.26 33.03
CA PRO A 5 -25.08 -15.02 31.88
C PRO A 5 -25.09 -13.56 31.43
N VAL A 6 -25.10 -12.59 32.37
CA VAL A 6 -25.11 -11.16 32.01
C VAL A 6 -23.74 -10.72 31.51
N THR A 7 -22.66 -11.14 32.17
CA THR A 7 -21.30 -10.80 31.73
C THR A 7 -20.97 -11.40 30.37
N LEU A 8 -21.42 -12.64 30.08
CA LEU A 8 -21.24 -13.27 28.76
C LEU A 8 -22.01 -12.53 27.66
N VAL A 9 -23.28 -12.16 27.92
CA VAL A 9 -24.09 -11.39 26.96
C VAL A 9 -23.45 -10.02 26.69
N LEU A 10 -23.01 -9.30 27.72
CA LEU A 10 -22.30 -8.02 27.56
C LEU A 10 -20.98 -8.17 26.81
N PHE A 11 -20.21 -9.23 27.10
CA PHE A 11 -18.98 -9.53 26.38
C PHE A 11 -19.23 -9.79 24.89
N LEU A 12 -20.22 -10.62 24.55
CA LEU A 12 -20.61 -10.90 23.16
C LEU A 12 -21.17 -9.65 22.46
N ALA A 13 -21.94 -8.83 23.18
CA ALA A 13 -22.44 -7.56 22.66
C ALA A 13 -21.30 -6.59 22.35
N ILE A 14 -20.33 -6.42 23.25
CA ILE A 14 -19.15 -5.59 23.01
C ILE A 14 -18.33 -6.17 21.86
N LEU A 15 -18.11 -7.48 21.81
CA LEU A 15 -17.38 -8.14 20.74
C LEU A 15 -18.00 -7.89 19.35
N LEU A 16 -19.33 -7.85 19.27
CA LEU A 16 -20.06 -7.55 18.04
C LEU A 16 -20.11 -6.04 17.73
N LEU A 17 -20.30 -5.20 18.75
CA LEU A 17 -20.43 -3.75 18.59
C LEU A 17 -19.09 -3.07 18.29
N LEU A 18 -17.98 -3.59 18.82
CA LEU A 18 -16.66 -3.00 18.63
C LEU A 18 -16.30 -2.82 17.13
N PRO A 19 -16.38 -3.84 16.26
CA PRO A 19 -16.10 -3.65 14.84
C PRO A 19 -17.11 -2.72 14.15
N LEU A 20 -18.37 -2.69 14.59
CA LEU A 20 -19.39 -1.76 14.07
C LEU A 20 -19.05 -0.29 14.42
N ILE A 21 -18.55 -0.03 15.62
CA ILE A 21 -18.10 1.30 16.05
C ILE A 21 -16.90 1.73 15.21
N PHE A 22 -15.89 0.85 15.04
CA PHE A 22 -14.73 1.16 14.18
C PHE A 22 -15.12 1.38 12.72
N LEU A 23 -16.10 0.63 12.21
CA LEU A 23 -16.63 0.82 10.87
C LEU A 23 -17.31 2.19 10.72
N GLY A 24 -18.13 2.59 11.69
CA GLY A 24 -18.74 3.93 11.70
C GLY A 24 -17.69 5.04 11.69
N ILE A 25 -16.69 4.95 12.58
CA ILE A 25 -15.58 5.91 12.63
C ILE A 25 -14.81 5.94 11.30
N ALA A 26 -14.57 4.79 10.67
CA ALA A 26 -13.87 4.72 9.39
C ALA A 26 -14.66 5.41 8.27
N ILE A 27 -15.98 5.21 8.22
CA ILE A 27 -16.87 5.87 7.26
C ILE A 27 -16.82 7.39 7.46
N ASP A 28 -16.93 7.88 8.70
CA ASP A 28 -16.88 9.31 9.01
C ASP A 28 -15.54 9.94 8.60
N ILE A 29 -14.42 9.26 8.88
CA ILE A 29 -13.08 9.73 8.49
C ILE A 29 -12.97 9.82 6.97
N VAL A 30 -13.44 8.82 6.24
CA VAL A 30 -13.40 8.82 4.77
C VAL A 30 -14.30 9.90 4.21
N GLU A 31 -15.49 10.09 4.75
CA GLU A 31 -16.41 11.16 4.31
C GLU A 31 -15.75 12.53 4.46
N VAL A 32 -15.15 12.81 5.62
CA VAL A 32 -14.42 14.07 5.86
C VAL A 32 -13.23 14.21 4.92
N ALA A 33 -12.46 13.15 4.70
CA ALA A 33 -11.29 13.19 3.83
C ALA A 33 -11.69 13.49 2.36
N VAL A 34 -12.72 12.82 1.86
CA VAL A 34 -13.19 12.97 0.48
C VAL A 34 -13.90 14.32 0.29
N ALA A 35 -14.64 14.80 1.29
CA ALA A 35 -15.21 16.15 1.28
C ALA A 35 -14.11 17.23 1.19
N LYS A 36 -13.00 17.05 1.90
CA LYS A 36 -11.83 17.95 1.81
C LYS A 36 -11.13 17.94 0.45
N LEU A 37 -11.33 16.89 -0.36
CA LEU A 37 -10.88 16.83 -1.75
C LEU A 37 -11.87 17.48 -2.72
N GLY A 38 -13.02 17.97 -2.22
CA GLY A 38 -14.03 18.67 -3.00
C GLY A 38 -15.08 17.77 -3.63
N PHE A 39 -15.22 16.52 -3.16
CA PHE A 39 -16.28 15.60 -3.59
C PHE A 39 -17.51 15.69 -2.68
N SER A 40 -18.67 15.33 -3.20
CA SER A 40 -19.91 15.23 -2.41
C SER A 40 -19.92 13.98 -1.52
N SER A 41 -20.73 13.97 -0.46
CA SER A 41 -20.91 12.78 0.41
C SER A 41 -21.36 11.55 -0.38
N THR A 42 -22.22 11.72 -1.40
CA THR A 42 -22.62 10.62 -2.30
C THR A 42 -21.44 10.06 -3.09
N ALA A 43 -20.56 10.92 -3.59
CA ALA A 43 -19.34 10.48 -4.27
C ALA A 43 -18.38 9.79 -3.29
N ALA A 44 -18.28 10.26 -2.04
CA ALA A 44 -17.47 9.62 -1.00
C ALA A 44 -17.91 8.18 -0.72
N PHE A 45 -19.21 7.94 -0.59
CA PHE A 45 -19.77 6.59 -0.41
C PHE A 45 -19.40 5.65 -1.56
N TRP A 46 -19.63 6.08 -2.81
CA TRP A 46 -19.31 5.26 -3.98
C TRP A 46 -17.81 5.05 -4.17
N LEU A 47 -17.00 6.06 -3.84
CA LEU A 47 -15.54 5.95 -3.87
C LEU A 47 -15.04 4.95 -2.83
N PHE A 48 -15.54 5.03 -1.60
CA PHE A 48 -15.21 4.07 -0.53
C PHE A 48 -15.58 2.65 -0.94
N PHE A 49 -16.79 2.46 -1.49
CA PHE A 49 -17.24 1.18 -2.01
C PHE A 49 -16.34 0.68 -3.16
N ALA A 50 -15.97 1.56 -4.10
CA ALA A 50 -15.10 1.24 -5.22
C ALA A 50 -13.67 0.87 -4.77
N VAL A 51 -13.14 1.54 -3.74
CA VAL A 51 -11.84 1.19 -3.14
C VAL A 51 -11.89 -0.18 -2.48
N ILE A 52 -12.95 -0.48 -1.71
CA ILE A 52 -13.10 -1.81 -1.07
C ILE A 52 -13.22 -2.90 -2.13
N VAL A 53 -14.17 -2.80 -3.06
CA VAL A 53 -14.38 -3.81 -4.10
C VAL A 53 -13.15 -3.91 -5.01
N GLY A 54 -12.62 -2.77 -5.43
CA GLY A 54 -11.42 -2.68 -6.25
C GLY A 54 -10.17 -3.24 -5.57
N SER A 55 -10.08 -3.22 -4.23
CA SER A 55 -8.93 -3.79 -3.53
C SER A 55 -8.78 -5.31 -3.75
N THR A 56 -9.87 -5.99 -4.11
CA THR A 56 -9.86 -7.42 -4.45
C THR A 56 -9.36 -7.71 -5.87
N ILE A 57 -9.21 -6.68 -6.70
CA ILE A 57 -8.88 -6.79 -8.11
C ILE A 57 -7.42 -6.36 -8.32
N ASN A 58 -6.62 -7.27 -8.87
CA ASN A 58 -5.22 -7.03 -9.22
C ASN A 58 -5.04 -7.14 -10.74
N ILE A 59 -4.65 -6.04 -11.38
CA ILE A 59 -4.41 -5.98 -12.83
C ILE A 59 -2.95 -6.38 -13.09
N PRO A 60 -2.67 -7.51 -13.77
CA PRO A 60 -1.30 -7.91 -14.06
C PRO A 60 -0.65 -6.92 -15.02
N LEU A 61 0.44 -6.29 -14.60
CA LEU A 61 1.22 -5.36 -15.41
C LEU A 61 2.32 -6.09 -16.20
N TYR A 62 3.01 -7.03 -15.54
CA TYR A 62 4.10 -7.78 -16.14
C TYR A 62 4.26 -9.17 -15.51
N ARG A 63 4.74 -10.12 -16.31
CA ARG A 63 4.98 -11.52 -15.92
C ARG A 63 6.43 -11.88 -16.26
N ARG A 64 7.14 -12.47 -15.30
CA ARG A 64 8.51 -12.95 -15.49
C ARG A 64 8.60 -14.41 -15.07
N LYS A 65 9.21 -15.23 -15.93
CA LYS A 65 9.60 -16.60 -15.56
C LYS A 65 11.01 -16.54 -14.95
N THR A 66 11.15 -17.04 -13.73
CA THR A 66 12.42 -17.16 -13.02
C THR A 66 12.62 -18.61 -12.65
N GLU A 67 13.81 -19.16 -12.94
CA GLU A 67 14.24 -20.44 -12.38
C GLU A 67 14.79 -20.16 -10.99
N ILE A 68 14.11 -20.63 -9.94
CA ILE A 68 14.68 -20.61 -8.60
C ILE A 68 15.24 -21.99 -8.27
N THR A 69 16.42 -22.01 -7.65
CA THR A 69 16.98 -23.24 -7.09
C THR A 69 16.34 -23.47 -5.73
N VAL A 70 15.49 -24.48 -5.61
CA VAL A 70 14.88 -24.84 -4.34
C VAL A 70 15.79 -25.83 -3.63
N VAL A 71 16.47 -25.38 -2.58
CA VAL A 71 17.07 -26.31 -1.59
C VAL A 71 15.91 -26.76 -0.70
N SER A 72 15.33 -27.92 -0.99
CA SER A 72 14.12 -28.35 -0.30
C SER A 72 14.40 -28.97 1.07
N ASP A 73 15.61 -29.50 1.30
CA ASP A 73 16.02 -30.09 2.58
C ASP A 73 17.53 -29.96 2.90
N PHE A 74 17.91 -30.23 4.16
CA PHE A 74 19.32 -30.27 4.59
C PHE A 74 20.15 -31.29 3.79
N ALA A 75 19.52 -32.36 3.31
CA ALA A 75 20.13 -33.36 2.45
C ALA A 75 20.49 -32.80 1.07
N ASP A 76 19.61 -31.98 0.47
CA ASP A 76 19.85 -31.31 -0.82
C ASP A 76 21.01 -30.33 -0.72
N PHE A 77 21.10 -29.58 0.38
CA PHE A 77 22.23 -28.69 0.65
C PHE A 77 23.57 -29.45 0.74
N TRP A 78 23.58 -30.60 1.43
CA TRP A 78 24.77 -31.45 1.56
C TRP A 78 25.19 -32.09 0.23
N LEU A 79 24.23 -32.55 -0.58
CA LEU A 79 24.47 -33.12 -1.92
C LEU A 79 25.10 -32.10 -2.87
N GLN A 80 24.64 -30.85 -2.84
CA GLN A 80 25.21 -29.81 -3.68
C GLN A 80 26.63 -29.42 -3.21
N GLN A 81 26.83 -29.20 -1.91
CA GLN A 81 28.08 -28.70 -1.34
C GLN A 81 29.25 -29.71 -1.41
N PHE A 82 28.97 -31.00 -1.20
CA PHE A 82 30.01 -32.03 -1.12
C PHE A 82 30.11 -32.92 -2.35
N TRP A 83 29.02 -33.13 -3.10
CA TRP A 83 28.97 -34.04 -4.24
C TRP A 83 28.76 -33.33 -5.58
N GLY A 84 28.50 -32.02 -5.58
CA GLY A 84 28.35 -31.23 -6.81
C GLY A 84 27.13 -31.59 -7.66
N ILE A 85 26.15 -32.29 -7.10
CA ILE A 85 24.95 -32.70 -7.82
C ILE A 85 24.03 -31.48 -7.98
N PRO A 86 23.63 -31.11 -9.22
CA PRO A 86 22.76 -29.96 -9.44
C PRO A 86 21.36 -30.20 -8.89
N LEU A 87 20.85 -29.25 -8.11
CA LEU A 87 19.50 -29.29 -7.53
C LEU A 87 18.43 -29.06 -8.60
N HIS A 88 17.22 -29.56 -8.31
CA HIS A 88 16.06 -29.37 -9.18
C HIS A 88 15.69 -27.88 -9.24
N ARG A 89 15.76 -27.30 -10.45
CA ARG A 89 15.28 -25.95 -10.72
C ARG A 89 13.78 -26.00 -10.98
N ILE A 90 13.01 -25.25 -10.21
CA ILE A 90 11.57 -25.09 -10.46
C ILE A 90 11.38 -23.77 -11.21
N GLN A 91 10.67 -23.82 -12.32
CA GLN A 91 10.23 -22.61 -13.01
C GLN A 91 9.09 -21.97 -12.21
N GLN A 92 9.34 -20.82 -11.61
CA GLN A 92 8.32 -19.99 -10.99
C GLN A 92 7.98 -18.80 -11.90
N GLU A 93 6.69 -18.46 -11.94
CA GLU A 93 6.23 -17.24 -12.59
C GLU A 93 5.97 -16.18 -11.52
N ILE A 94 6.65 -15.04 -11.65
CA ILE A 94 6.42 -13.84 -10.82
C ILE A 94 5.52 -12.90 -11.62
N VAL A 95 4.39 -12.51 -11.01
CA VAL A 95 3.44 -11.56 -11.61
C VAL A 95 3.47 -10.26 -10.81
N VAL A 96 3.86 -9.17 -11.46
CA VAL A 96 3.74 -7.82 -10.91
C VAL A 96 2.36 -7.29 -11.31
N ALA A 97 1.55 -6.91 -10.33
CA ALA A 97 0.18 -6.46 -10.54
C ALA A 97 -0.09 -5.11 -9.86
N LEU A 98 -0.97 -4.31 -10.48
CA LEU A 98 -1.50 -3.07 -9.91
C LEU A 98 -2.83 -3.37 -9.21
N ASN A 99 -2.90 -3.08 -7.92
CA ASN A 99 -4.15 -3.18 -7.17
C ASN A 99 -5.10 -2.04 -7.57
N VAL A 100 -6.37 -2.35 -7.85
CA VAL A 100 -7.33 -1.33 -8.30
C VAL A 100 -7.70 -0.37 -7.16
N GLY A 101 -8.03 -0.90 -5.98
CA GLY A 101 -8.46 -0.09 -4.83
C GLY A 101 -7.31 0.65 -4.14
N GLY A 102 -6.15 0.02 -4.03
CA GLY A 102 -4.97 0.54 -3.33
C GLY A 102 -3.95 1.25 -4.21
N GLY A 103 -4.05 1.14 -5.54
CA GLY A 103 -3.11 1.76 -6.47
C GLY A 103 -3.80 2.59 -7.54
N LEU A 104 -4.63 1.96 -8.38
CA LEU A 104 -5.22 2.65 -9.55
C LEU A 104 -6.15 3.80 -9.14
N ILE A 105 -7.15 3.54 -8.29
CA ILE A 105 -8.11 4.57 -7.86
C ILE A 105 -7.38 5.73 -7.14
N PRO A 106 -6.49 5.49 -6.16
CA PRO A 106 -5.72 6.56 -5.52
C PRO A 106 -4.91 7.40 -6.51
N VAL A 107 -4.22 6.78 -7.47
CA VAL A 107 -3.44 7.49 -8.49
C VAL A 107 -4.33 8.35 -9.38
N LEU A 108 -5.49 7.84 -9.82
CA LEU A 108 -6.43 8.62 -10.63
C LEU A 108 -6.96 9.84 -9.85
N LEU A 109 -7.27 9.69 -8.57
CA LEU A 109 -7.66 10.81 -7.71
C LEU A 109 -6.52 11.81 -7.52
N ALA A 110 -5.28 11.34 -7.36
CA ALA A 110 -4.12 12.22 -7.22
C ALA A 110 -3.90 13.04 -8.50
N LEU A 111 -4.04 12.41 -9.68
CA LEU A 111 -3.99 13.10 -10.97
C LEU A 111 -5.14 14.09 -11.14
N TYR A 112 -6.35 13.76 -10.69
CA TYR A 112 -7.47 14.69 -10.71
C TYR A 112 -7.18 15.94 -9.87
N GLN A 113 -6.60 15.77 -8.68
CA GLN A 113 -6.26 16.87 -7.78
C GLN A 113 -5.16 17.80 -8.32
N LEU A 114 -4.34 17.37 -9.29
CA LEU A 114 -3.41 18.26 -10.02
C LEU A 114 -4.14 19.41 -10.72
N THR A 115 -5.43 19.25 -11.03
CA THR A 115 -6.25 20.30 -11.65
C THR A 115 -7.01 21.16 -10.63
N ARG A 116 -6.88 20.86 -9.34
CA ARG A 116 -7.72 21.40 -8.25
C ARG A 116 -6.94 22.13 -7.16
N ALA A 117 -5.62 21.97 -7.11
CA ALA A 117 -4.74 22.59 -6.13
C ALA A 117 -3.43 23.04 -6.79
N ASP A 118 -2.63 23.82 -6.07
CA ASP A 118 -1.38 24.38 -6.59
C ASP A 118 -0.37 23.29 -6.99
N LEU A 119 0.05 23.33 -8.26
CA LEU A 119 0.96 22.34 -8.84
C LEU A 119 2.37 22.39 -8.23
N VAL A 120 2.83 23.57 -7.80
CA VAL A 120 4.16 23.75 -7.20
C VAL A 120 4.15 23.14 -5.81
N GLU A 121 3.10 23.38 -5.01
CA GLU A 121 2.95 22.78 -3.69
C GLU A 121 2.83 21.25 -3.76
N ILE A 122 2.04 20.72 -4.71
CA ILE A 122 1.95 19.28 -4.95
C ILE A 122 3.32 18.72 -5.34
N ALA A 123 4.05 19.37 -6.24
CA ALA A 123 5.37 18.93 -6.65
C ALA A 123 6.36 18.92 -5.48
N LEU A 124 6.36 19.96 -4.63
CA LEU A 124 7.21 20.03 -3.45
C LEU A 124 6.92 18.90 -2.47
N VAL A 125 5.65 18.66 -2.13
CA VAL A 125 5.27 17.54 -1.26
C VAL A 125 5.60 16.19 -1.90
N THR A 126 5.38 16.04 -3.21
CA THR A 126 5.76 14.83 -3.97
C THR A 126 7.25 14.55 -3.82
N VAL A 127 8.11 15.55 -3.98
CA VAL A 127 9.58 15.40 -3.84
C VAL A 127 9.94 14.95 -2.42
N ILE A 128 9.38 15.60 -1.39
CA ILE A 128 9.67 15.25 0.01
C ILE A 128 9.24 13.79 0.29
N VAL A 129 8.01 13.44 -0.07
CA VAL A 129 7.48 12.08 0.16
C VAL A 129 8.25 11.05 -0.66
N THR A 130 8.68 11.38 -1.89
CA THR A 130 9.54 10.51 -2.71
C THR A 130 10.84 10.16 -1.98
N ILE A 131 11.53 11.16 -1.44
CA ILE A 131 12.80 10.96 -0.74
C ILE A 131 12.58 10.08 0.51
N VAL A 132 11.61 10.42 1.33
CA VAL A 132 11.33 9.67 2.57
C VAL A 132 10.91 8.23 2.26
N SER A 133 10.02 8.04 1.29
CA SER A 133 9.53 6.72 0.89
C SER A 133 10.64 5.87 0.28
N TYR A 134 11.54 6.47 -0.51
CA TYR A 134 12.69 5.77 -1.08
C TYR A 134 13.62 5.20 0.00
N PHE A 135 13.95 5.97 1.03
CA PHE A 135 14.81 5.47 2.11
C PHE A 135 14.09 4.53 3.10
N SER A 136 12.76 4.59 3.14
CA SER A 136 11.96 3.75 4.04
C SER A 136 11.54 2.42 3.41
N ALA A 137 11.53 2.34 2.08
CA ALA A 137 11.14 1.15 1.35
C ALA A 137 12.28 0.12 1.27
N GLN A 138 11.93 -1.15 1.38
CA GLN A 138 12.84 -2.27 1.23
C GLN A 138 12.21 -3.34 0.33
N VAL A 139 13.04 -3.96 -0.51
CA VAL A 139 12.62 -5.09 -1.35
C VAL A 139 12.85 -6.37 -0.55
N VAL A 140 11.76 -7.07 -0.21
CA VAL A 140 11.81 -8.32 0.57
C VAL A 140 11.48 -9.51 -0.35
N PRO A 141 12.36 -10.52 -0.46
CA PRO A 141 12.11 -11.70 -1.28
C PRO A 141 10.80 -12.41 -0.92
N GLY A 142 10.03 -12.81 -1.93
CA GLY A 142 8.73 -13.48 -1.74
C GLY A 142 7.59 -12.58 -1.28
N ILE A 143 7.85 -11.31 -0.90
CA ILE A 143 6.81 -10.36 -0.46
C ILE A 143 6.72 -9.16 -1.41
N GLY A 144 7.86 -8.62 -1.87
CA GLY A 144 7.92 -7.43 -2.72
C GLY A 144 8.40 -6.20 -1.98
N ILE A 145 8.01 -5.01 -2.46
CA ILE A 145 8.38 -3.72 -1.86
C ILE A 145 7.50 -3.50 -0.62
N GLN A 146 8.14 -3.25 0.52
CA GLN A 146 7.45 -2.95 1.77
C GLN A 146 8.02 -1.70 2.42
N MET A 147 7.14 -0.94 3.05
CA MET A 147 7.47 0.15 3.96
C MET A 147 6.40 0.22 5.05
N SER A 148 6.66 0.93 6.14
CA SER A 148 5.61 1.18 7.13
C SER A 148 4.44 1.97 6.51
N PRO A 149 3.18 1.52 6.70
CA PRO A 149 2.02 2.10 6.00
C PRO A 149 1.75 3.56 6.37
N LEU A 150 2.29 4.03 7.50
CA LEU A 150 2.11 5.41 7.97
C LEU A 150 3.16 6.38 7.46
N VAL A 151 4.29 5.92 6.93
CA VAL A 151 5.40 6.79 6.53
C VAL A 151 4.96 7.78 5.46
N GLY A 152 4.45 7.28 4.33
CA GLY A 152 3.97 8.13 3.23
C GLY A 152 2.88 9.12 3.67
N PRO A 153 1.75 8.65 4.25
CA PRO A 153 0.66 9.52 4.67
C PRO A 153 1.06 10.59 5.72
N LEU A 154 1.88 10.23 6.72
CA LEU A 154 2.29 11.19 7.75
C LEU A 154 3.26 12.22 7.19
N THR A 155 4.23 11.81 6.36
CA THR A 155 5.12 12.75 5.68
C THR A 155 4.32 13.70 4.80
N ALA A 156 3.38 13.20 4.00
CA ALA A 156 2.55 14.02 3.13
C ALA A 156 1.70 15.03 3.92
N ALA A 157 1.03 14.58 4.99
CA ALA A 157 0.21 15.43 5.83
C ALA A 157 1.04 16.54 6.52
N LEU A 158 2.18 16.18 7.12
CA LEU A 158 3.05 17.14 7.80
C LEU A 158 3.64 18.15 6.83
N SER A 159 4.13 17.70 5.66
CA SER A 159 4.69 18.60 4.64
C SER A 159 3.62 19.53 4.08
N ALA A 160 2.43 19.01 3.75
CA ALA A 160 1.36 19.83 3.18
C ALA A 160 0.80 20.86 4.17
N VAL A 161 0.69 20.54 5.47
CA VAL A 161 0.26 21.52 6.49
C VAL A 161 1.23 22.69 6.58
N LEU A 162 2.54 22.45 6.40
CA LEU A 162 3.56 23.49 6.44
C LEU A 162 3.64 24.31 5.13
N ILE A 163 3.28 23.71 4.00
CA ILE A 163 3.48 24.31 2.67
C ILE A 163 2.21 24.96 2.13
N ALA A 164 1.06 24.30 2.26
CA ALA A 164 -0.13 24.54 1.44
C ALA A 164 -1.34 25.14 2.19
N GLY A 165 -1.23 25.35 3.52
CA GLY A 165 -2.26 25.98 4.32
C GLY A 165 -3.67 25.36 4.12
N ASN A 166 -4.58 26.11 3.50
CA ASN A 166 -5.96 25.66 3.24
C ASN A 166 -6.06 24.55 2.19
N GLU A 167 -5.11 24.47 1.25
CA GLU A 167 -5.06 23.41 0.21
C GLU A 167 -4.37 22.13 0.70
N ALA A 168 -3.87 22.13 1.94
CA ALA A 168 -3.13 21.02 2.53
C ALA A 168 -3.78 19.63 2.34
N PRO A 169 -5.11 19.43 2.42
CA PRO A 169 -5.70 18.11 2.15
C PRO A 169 -5.47 17.62 0.71
N ALA A 170 -5.67 18.48 -0.29
CA ALA A 170 -5.50 18.14 -1.69
C ALA A 170 -4.02 17.94 -2.06
N VAL A 171 -3.16 18.80 -1.50
CA VAL A 171 -1.70 18.72 -1.68
C VAL A 171 -1.13 17.48 -1.00
N ALA A 172 -1.55 17.17 0.24
CA ALA A 172 -1.13 15.96 0.95
C ALA A 172 -1.57 14.70 0.21
N PHE A 173 -2.81 14.66 -0.28
CA PHE A 173 -3.31 13.50 -0.99
C PHE A 173 -2.51 13.25 -2.27
N SER A 174 -2.37 14.27 -3.12
CA SER A 174 -1.71 14.13 -4.43
C SER A 174 -0.22 13.89 -4.26
N GLY A 175 0.45 14.73 -3.47
CA GLY A 175 1.89 14.62 -3.24
C GLY A 175 2.26 13.36 -2.46
N GLY A 176 1.39 12.92 -1.55
CA GLY A 176 1.54 11.65 -0.85
C GLY A 176 1.48 10.45 -1.78
N ILE A 177 0.41 10.33 -2.58
CA ILE A 177 0.22 9.21 -3.50
C ILE A 177 1.31 9.18 -4.57
N LEU A 178 1.56 10.30 -5.24
CA LEU A 178 2.58 10.37 -6.29
C LEU A 178 3.98 10.16 -5.72
N GLY A 179 4.26 10.70 -4.53
CA GLY A 179 5.57 10.56 -3.89
C GLY A 179 5.85 9.12 -3.46
N VAL A 180 4.87 8.41 -2.89
CA VAL A 180 5.03 6.98 -2.56
C VAL A 180 5.20 6.15 -3.83
N LEU A 181 4.37 6.38 -4.84
CA LEU A 181 4.47 5.66 -6.12
C LEU A 181 5.86 5.82 -6.75
N ILE A 182 6.41 7.02 -6.76
CA ILE A 182 7.75 7.27 -7.31
C ILE A 182 8.81 6.66 -6.38
N GLY A 183 8.81 7.05 -5.10
CA GLY A 183 9.88 6.75 -4.15
C GLY A 183 9.96 5.29 -3.73
N ALA A 184 8.83 4.72 -3.31
CA ALA A 184 8.75 3.33 -2.90
C ALA A 184 8.70 2.42 -4.13
N ASP A 185 7.74 2.62 -5.04
CA ASP A 185 7.47 1.62 -6.08
C ASP A 185 8.41 1.75 -7.29
N LEU A 186 8.38 2.86 -8.03
CA LEU A 186 9.08 3.00 -9.31
C LEU A 186 10.61 2.95 -9.15
N LEU A 187 11.18 3.65 -8.16
CA LEU A 187 12.62 3.67 -7.93
C LEU A 187 13.18 2.32 -7.39
N HIS A 188 12.34 1.45 -6.83
CA HIS A 188 12.75 0.10 -6.41
C HIS A 188 12.37 -0.98 -7.42
N CYS A 189 11.41 -0.75 -8.32
CA CYS A 189 11.09 -1.64 -9.43
C CYS A 189 12.30 -1.92 -10.33
N ALA A 190 13.20 -0.95 -10.51
CA ALA A 190 14.47 -1.19 -11.20
C ALA A 190 15.37 -2.19 -10.46
N LYS A 191 15.43 -2.10 -9.12
CA LYS A 191 16.23 -3.00 -8.28
C LYS A 191 15.61 -4.40 -8.16
N LEU A 192 14.28 -4.51 -8.22
CA LEU A 192 13.59 -5.81 -8.29
C LEU A 192 14.09 -6.65 -9.47
N ASN A 193 14.42 -6.03 -10.60
CA ASN A 193 14.96 -6.74 -11.76
C ASN A 193 16.36 -7.31 -11.54
N GLU A 194 17.19 -6.64 -10.73
CA GLU A 194 18.58 -7.00 -10.42
C GLU A 194 18.68 -8.03 -9.27
N TRP A 195 17.93 -7.84 -8.19
CA TRP A 195 17.96 -8.73 -7.01
C TRP A 195 17.43 -10.13 -7.31
N GLN A 196 16.53 -10.26 -8.29
CA GLN A 196 16.00 -11.56 -8.72
C GLN A 196 16.95 -12.34 -9.66
N GLN A 197 18.11 -11.78 -10.04
CA GLN A 197 19.16 -12.49 -10.79
C GLN A 197 20.27 -13.04 -9.88
N ALA A 198 20.31 -12.63 -8.61
CA ALA A 198 21.36 -12.99 -7.66
C ALA A 198 21.11 -14.30 -6.89
N PHE A 199 19.98 -14.97 -7.17
CA PHE A 199 19.55 -16.26 -6.61
C PHE A 199 19.09 -17.19 -7.74
#